data_AF-D6Y0V7-F1
#
_entry.id   AF-D6Y0V7-F1
#
_cell.length_a   1.000
_cell.length_b   1.000
_cell.length_c   1.000
_cell.angle_alpha   90.00
_cell.angle_beta   90.00
_cell.angle_gamma   90.00
#
_symmetry.space_group_name_H-M   'P 1'
#
loop_
_entity.id
_entity.type
_entity.pdbx_description
1 polymer ?
#
loop_
_entity_poly.entity_id
_entity_poly.type
_entity_poly.pdbx_seq_one_letter_code
_entity_poly.pdbx_strand_id
1 'polypeptide(L)' 'MWQEVLLALLAGAIVGFLFGVIKLPIPAPPALPGVMGIFGVYLGFKLFQWVSTNFFA' A
#
# COMPACT_ATOMS: atom_id res chain seq x y z
N MET A 1 -9.45 -13.03 -1.47
CA MET A 1 -8.29 -12.33 -0.88
C MET A 1 -7.00 -12.42 -1.72
N TRP A 2 -6.52 -13.62 -2.06
CA TRP A 2 -5.25 -13.77 -2.80
C TRP A 2 -5.34 -13.37 -4.27
N GLN A 3 -6.50 -13.55 -4.90
CA GLN A 3 -6.75 -13.13 -6.27
C GLN A 3 -6.71 -11.60 -6.41
N GLU A 4 -7.33 -10.87 -5.48
CA GLU A 4 -7.33 -9.41 -5.47
C GLU A 4 -5.91 -8.86 -5.29
N VAL A 5 -5.10 -9.49 -4.41
CA VAL A 5 -3.69 -9.12 -4.21
C VAL A 5 -2.88 -9.30 -5.49
N LEU A 6 -3.04 -10.44 -6.17
CA LEU A 6 -2.32 -10.74 -7.41
C LEU A 6 -2.74 -9.79 -8.55
N LEU A 7 -4.05 -9.52 -8.66
CA LEU A 7 -4.60 -8.58 -9.64
C LEU A 7 -4.14 -7.14 -9.38
N ALA A 8 -4.09 -6.70 -8.11
CA ALA A 8 -3.60 -5.38 -7.73
C ALA A 8 -2.10 -5.22 -8.02
N LEU A 9 -1.29 -6.25 -7.74
CA LEU A 9 0.13 -6.28 -8.08
C LEU A 9 0.34 -6.17 -9.60
N LEU A 10 -0.39 -6.97 -10.38
CA LEU A 10 -0.30 -6.97 -11.84
C LEU A 10 -0.76 -5.65 -12.43
N ALA A 11 -1.88 -5.10 -11.96
CA ALA A 11 -2.37 -3.79 -12.40
C ALA A 11 -1.34 -2.69 -12.10
N GLY A 12 -0.79 -2.66 -10.89
CA GLY A 12 0.26 -1.71 -10.52
C GLY A 12 1.53 -1.84 -11.37
N ALA A 13 1.96 -3.08 -11.65
CA ALA A 13 3.12 -3.35 -12.50
C ALA A 13 2.89 -2.90 -13.96
N ILE A 14 1.73 -3.21 -14.54
CA ILE A 14 1.39 -2.81 -15.91
C ILE A 14 1.29 -1.29 -16.02
N VAL A 15 0.61 -0.63 -15.09
CA VAL A 15 0.49 0.83 -15.07
C VAL A 15 1.86 1.48 -14.91
N GLY A 16 2.68 1.04 -13.96
CA GLY A 16 4.04 1.57 -13.77
C GLY A 16 4.93 1.39 -15.00
N PHE A 17 4.86 0.21 -15.63
CA PHE A 17 5.59 -0.07 -16.87
C PHE A 17 5.16 0.84 -18.02
N LEU A 18 3.84 0.97 -18.25
CA LEU A 18 3.30 1.84 -19.31
C LEU A 18 3.73 3.29 -19.12
N PHE A 19 3.66 3.82 -17.90
CA PHE A 19 4.09 5.18 -17.58
C PHE A 19 5.59 5.40 -17.81
N GLY A 20 6.42 4.40 -17.49
CA GLY A 20 7.85 4.42 -17.83
C GLY A 20 8.10 4.43 -19.34
N VAL A 21 7.36 3.64 -20.11
CA VAL A 21 7.49 3.56 -21.58
C VAL A 21 7.09 4.87 -22.26
N ILE A 22 5.98 5.47 -21.86
CA ILE A 22 5.46 6.73 -22.44
C ILE A 22 6.11 7.98 -21.84
N LYS A 23 7.06 7.82 -20.91
CA LYS A 23 7.78 8.90 -20.22
C LYS A 23 6.85 9.94 -19.56
N LEU A 24 5.67 9.51 -19.12
CA LEU A 24 4.77 10.37 -18.36
C LEU A 24 5.19 10.40 -16.88
N PRO A 25 4.98 11.53 -16.18
CA PRO A 25 5.12 11.55 -14.74
C PRO A 25 4.18 10.51 -14.12
N ILE A 26 4.71 9.73 -13.17
CA ILE A 26 3.99 8.63 -12.54
C ILE A 26 2.84 9.22 -11.68
N PRO A 27 1.59 8.74 -11.83
CA PRO A 27 0.43 9.25 -11.10
C PRO A 27 0.29 8.61 -9.71
N ALA A 28 1.11 7.60 -9.42
CA ALA A 28 1.18 6.95 -8.12
C ALA A 28 1.68 7.92 -7.04
N PRO A 29 1.29 7.74 -5.77
CA PRO A 29 1.75 8.56 -4.66
C PRO A 29 3.27 8.78 -4.76
N PRO A 30 3.75 10.01 -4.57
CA PRO A 30 5.12 10.39 -4.87
C PRO A 30 6.10 9.56 -4.03
N ALA A 31 6.60 8.47 -4.64
CA ALA A 31 7.57 7.54 -4.08
C ALA A 31 7.29 7.06 -2.64
N LEU A 32 8.30 6.44 -2.02
CA LEU A 32 8.29 5.80 -0.70
C LEU A 32 7.39 6.46 0.38
N PRO A 33 7.28 7.81 0.52
CA PRO A 33 6.39 8.43 1.49
C PRO A 33 4.93 7.96 1.44
N GLY A 34 4.35 7.79 0.24
CA GLY A 34 2.96 7.33 0.11
C GLY A 34 2.75 5.89 0.58
N VAL A 35 3.71 5.01 0.27
CA VAL A 35 3.70 3.62 0.72
C VAL A 35 3.88 3.54 2.24
N MET A 36 4.81 4.33 2.78
CA MET A 36 5.05 4.41 4.23
C MET A 36 3.85 4.96 5.00
N GLY A 37 3.08 5.87 4.41
CA GLY A 37 1.83 6.37 4.98
C GLY A 37 0.78 5.25 5.14
N ILE A 38 0.51 4.50 4.07
CA ILE A 38 -0.45 3.37 4.10
C ILE A 38 0.01 2.31 5.10
N PHE A 39 1.30 1.98 5.09
CA PHE A 39 1.89 1.03 6.03
C PHE A 39 1.74 1.50 7.48
N GLY A 40 2.05 2.78 7.77
CA GLY A 40 1.92 3.38 9.09
C GLY A 40 0.48 3.36 9.63
N VAL A 41 -0.51 3.62 8.77
CA VAL A 41 -1.93 3.53 9.14
C VAL A 41 -2.30 2.10 9.54
N TYR A 42 -1.90 1.11 8.76
CA TYR A 42 -2.17 -0.29 9.08
C TYR A 42 -1.47 -0.74 10.36
N LEU A 43 -0.18 -0.39 10.52
CA LEU A 43 0.61 -0.73 11.69
C LEU A 43 0.05 -0.07 12.96
N GLY A 44 -0.34 1.20 12.89
CA GLY A 44 -0.96 1.93 14.00
C GLY A 44 -2.28 1.29 14.43
N PHE A 45 -3.12 0.88 13.47
CA PHE A 45 -4.35 0.14 13.78
C PHE A 45 -4.06 -1.21 14.45
N LYS A 46 -3.07 -1.96 13.96
CA LYS A 46 -2.67 -3.24 14.56
C LYS A 46 -2.09 -3.08 15.96
N LEU A 47 -1.29 -2.05 16.18
CA LEU A 47 -0.79 -1.68 17.51
C LEU A 47 -1.95 -1.34 18.45
N PHE A 48 -2.92 -0.54 18.00
CA PHE A 48 -4.10 -0.23 18.80
C PHE A 48 -4.89 -1.49 19.15
N GLN A 49 -5.13 -2.39 18.18
CA GLN A 49 -5.78 -3.68 18.46
C GLN A 49 -5.02 -4.49 19.51
N TRP A 50 -3.69 -4.58 19.39
CA TRP A 50 -2.87 -5.30 20.36
C TRP A 50 -2.93 -4.66 21.76
N VAL A 51 -2.79 -3.33 21.86
CA VAL A 51 -2.90 -2.64 23.15
C VAL A 51 -4.31 -2.82 23.74
N SER A 52 -5.35 -2.64 22.93
CA SER A 52 -6.75 -2.80 23.36
C SER A 52 -7.01 -4.20 23.93
N THR A 53 -6.57 -5.25 23.23
CA THR A 53 -6.77 -6.64 23.68
C THR A 53 -5.93 -7.02 24.91
N ASN A 54 -4.75 -6.43 25.12
CA ASN A 54 -3.87 -6.84 26.24
C ASN A 54 -4.00 -5.95 27.49
N PHE A 55 -4.54 -4.73 27.36
CA PHE A 55 -4.65 -3.78 28.47
C PHE A 55 -6.09 -3.45 28.88
N PHE A 56 -7.07 -3.64 28.00
CA PHE A 56 -8.48 -3.32 28.26
C PHE A 56 -9.42 -4.53 28.20
N ALA A 57 -8.89 -5.75 28.04
CA ALA A 57 -9.59 -7.02 28.23
C ALA A 57 -9.14 -7.66 29.55
#